data_AF-A0A1H3ZEA4-F1
#
_entry.id   AF-A0A1H3ZEA4-F1
#
_cell.length_a   1.000
_cell.length_b   1.000
_cell.length_c   1.000
_cell.angle_alpha   90.00
_cell.angle_beta   90.00
_cell.angle_gamma   90.00
#
_symmetry.space_group_name_H-M   'P 1'
#
loop_
_entity.id
_entity.type
_entity.pdbx_description
1 polymer ?
#
loop_
_entity_poly.entity_id
_entity_poly.type
_entity_poly.pdbx_seq_one_letter_code
_entity_poly.pdbx_strand_id
1 'polypeptide(L)'
;MASIYDYGLLADAVYDDDPGAPGWTRVAFRPSGVGLTEAFQGAAFQRGGELVFACKGTSGPRDVIADLKLGVGMNSSQFSDAAMFIEGVNRGSAASVVVCGHSLGGAIAQIVGNRLRLPFATFNAPGVAIMSRNVGQMATAAVTGTGYLRFAGMLASGFLHPFQAAQDVGAMFHWVTGVNLRIRGDVVGAWGVHYGKVVDLAFDGAATDVLGRHKMAAMLRALERDGYRGLSLADAAV
;
A
#
# COMPACT_ATOMS: atom_id res chain seq x y z
N MET A 1 4.19 3.99 19.87
CA MET A 1 3.65 3.67 18.53
C MET A 1 4.41 4.46 17.51
N ALA A 2 4.63 3.87 16.34
CA ALA A 2 5.26 4.51 15.21
C ALA A 2 4.39 5.64 14.64
N SER A 3 5.07 6.65 14.12
CA SER A 3 4.44 7.76 13.41
C SER A 3 4.18 7.39 11.95
N ILE A 4 3.31 8.14 11.30
CA ILE A 4 3.14 8.05 9.84
C ILE A 4 4.47 8.29 9.11
N TYR A 5 5.31 9.20 9.61
CA TYR A 5 6.64 9.42 9.05
C TYR A 5 7.54 8.19 9.16
N ASP A 6 7.51 7.47 10.30
CA ASP A 6 8.26 6.22 10.45
C ASP A 6 7.83 5.17 9.40
N TYR A 7 6.53 4.99 9.17
CA TYR A 7 6.06 4.08 8.12
C TYR A 7 6.52 4.52 6.73
N GLY A 8 6.64 5.84 6.49
CA GLY A 8 7.21 6.38 5.27
C GLY A 8 8.68 5.99 5.10
N LEU A 9 9.49 6.12 6.15
CA LEU A 9 10.89 5.68 6.13
C LEU A 9 11.02 4.19 5.81
N LEU A 10 10.18 3.35 6.41
CA LEU A 10 10.20 1.91 6.18
C LEU A 10 9.76 1.53 4.77
N ALA A 11 8.75 2.22 4.23
CA ALA A 11 8.29 2.04 2.86
C ALA A 11 9.33 2.48 1.81
N ASP A 12 10.19 3.45 2.14
CA ASP A 12 11.33 3.86 1.33
C ASP A 12 12.49 2.85 1.43
N ALA A 13 12.82 2.42 2.66
CA ALA A 13 13.95 1.52 2.92
C ALA A 13 13.88 0.20 2.15
N VAL A 14 12.68 -0.36 1.93
CA VAL A 14 12.52 -1.64 1.22
C VAL A 14 12.87 -1.61 -0.27
N TYR A 15 13.16 -0.45 -0.84
CA TYR A 15 13.71 -0.34 -2.19
C TYR A 15 15.18 -0.75 -2.28
N ASP A 16 15.92 -0.66 -1.17
CA ASP A 16 17.33 -1.07 -1.07
C ASP A 16 17.47 -2.60 -1.00
N ASP A 17 18.65 -3.09 -1.42
CA ASP A 17 19.01 -4.50 -1.35
C ASP A 17 19.35 -4.96 0.08
N ASP A 18 19.69 -4.02 0.96
CA ASP A 18 19.89 -4.25 2.40
C ASP A 18 19.06 -3.23 3.21
N PRO A 19 17.74 -3.41 3.30
CA PRO A 19 16.85 -2.39 3.81
C PRO A 19 17.05 -2.15 5.31
N GLY A 20 17.16 -0.88 5.71
CA GLY A 20 17.36 -0.46 7.10
C GLY A 20 16.75 0.90 7.38
N ALA A 21 16.35 1.15 8.63
CA ALA A 21 15.81 2.44 9.05
C ALA A 21 16.25 2.82 10.47
N PRO A 22 16.50 4.12 10.77
CA PRO A 22 16.93 4.55 12.08
C PRO A 22 15.95 4.16 13.20
N GLY A 23 16.46 3.54 14.25
CA GLY A 23 15.68 3.12 15.42
C GLY A 23 14.82 1.87 15.21
N TRP A 24 14.93 1.20 14.06
CA TRP A 24 14.21 -0.04 13.75
C TRP A 24 15.17 -1.22 13.61
N THR A 25 14.80 -2.35 14.18
CA THR A 25 15.51 -3.62 13.97
C THR A 25 14.84 -4.39 12.86
N ARG A 26 15.58 -4.75 11.81
CA ARG A 26 15.06 -5.65 10.77
C ARG A 26 14.99 -7.08 11.30
N VAL A 27 13.79 -7.63 11.34
CA VAL A 27 13.50 -8.99 11.81
C VAL A 27 13.55 -10.00 10.66
N ALA A 28 13.06 -9.60 9.49
CA ALA A 28 13.03 -10.46 8.31
C ALA A 28 13.14 -9.63 7.03
N PHE A 29 13.68 -10.24 5.97
CA PHE A 29 13.74 -9.65 4.64
C PHE A 29 13.49 -10.74 3.60
N ARG A 30 12.62 -10.43 2.64
CA ARG A 30 12.38 -11.23 1.45
C ARG A 30 12.78 -10.39 0.24
N PRO A 31 13.98 -10.59 -0.34
CA PRO A 31 14.37 -9.90 -1.57
C PRO A 31 13.54 -10.40 -2.75
N SER A 32 13.37 -9.57 -3.78
CA SER A 32 12.83 -10.03 -5.06
C SER A 32 13.82 -11.04 -5.67
N GLY A 33 13.34 -12.22 -6.04
CA GLY A 33 14.18 -13.23 -6.70
C GLY A 33 14.74 -12.73 -8.04
N VAL A 34 15.92 -13.24 -8.42
CA VAL A 34 16.51 -12.99 -9.75
C VAL A 34 15.68 -13.72 -10.81
N GLY A 35 14.95 -13.01 -11.69
CA GLY A 35 14.11 -13.64 -12.71
C GLY A 35 13.19 -12.68 -13.48
N LEU A 36 12.57 -13.17 -14.58
CA LEU A 36 11.78 -12.41 -15.56
C LEU A 36 10.37 -11.97 -15.10
N THR A 37 9.97 -12.32 -13.88
CA THR A 37 8.72 -11.88 -13.26
C THR A 37 9.05 -11.18 -11.96
N GLU A 38 8.62 -9.92 -11.77
CA GLU A 38 8.85 -9.19 -10.51
C GLU A 38 8.24 -9.99 -9.34
N ALA A 39 9.11 -10.68 -8.59
CA ALA A 39 8.73 -11.41 -7.39
C ALA A 39 8.52 -10.41 -6.23
N PHE A 40 7.60 -10.73 -5.33
CA PHE A 40 7.34 -9.91 -4.14
C PHE A 40 8.64 -9.65 -3.35
N GLN A 41 8.87 -8.37 -3.00
CA GLN A 41 9.91 -7.94 -2.07
C GLN A 41 9.30 -7.20 -0.88
N GLY A 42 9.79 -7.51 0.31
CA GLY A 42 9.37 -6.82 1.53
C GLY A 42 10.25 -7.14 2.73
N ALA A 43 10.15 -6.31 3.76
CA ALA A 43 10.89 -6.47 5.01
C ALA A 43 9.96 -6.31 6.21
N ALA A 44 10.33 -6.96 7.32
CA ALA A 44 9.69 -6.81 8.61
C ALA A 44 10.64 -6.07 9.56
N PHE A 45 10.15 -5.01 10.19
CA PHE A 45 10.90 -4.17 11.11
C PHE A 45 10.21 -4.13 12.46
N GLN A 46 10.99 -4.18 13.55
CA GLN A 46 10.47 -4.14 14.90
C GLN A 46 11.07 -2.98 15.68
N ARG A 47 10.21 -2.32 16.47
CA ARG A 47 10.62 -1.31 17.45
C ARG A 47 9.72 -1.43 18.67
N GLY A 48 10.28 -1.92 19.78
CA GLY A 48 9.51 -2.25 20.98
C GLY A 48 8.43 -3.31 20.69
N GLY A 49 7.20 -3.04 21.12
CA GLY A 49 6.05 -3.93 20.92
C GLY A 49 5.36 -3.83 19.55
N GLU A 50 5.96 -3.18 18.56
CA GLU A 50 5.35 -2.96 17.24
C GLU A 50 6.19 -3.60 16.12
N LEU A 51 5.50 -4.33 15.24
CA LEU A 51 6.06 -5.01 14.07
C LEU A 51 5.45 -4.41 12.80
N VAL A 52 6.30 -3.89 11.91
CA VAL A 52 5.88 -3.25 10.67
C VAL A 52 6.39 -4.03 9.47
N PHE A 53 5.48 -4.39 8.58
CA PHE A 53 5.78 -5.00 7.31
C PHE A 53 5.78 -3.94 6.22
N ALA A 54 6.92 -3.70 5.59
CA ALA A 54 7.05 -2.80 4.45
C ALA A 54 7.13 -3.61 3.16
N CYS A 55 6.28 -3.26 2.19
CA CYS A 55 6.23 -3.89 0.87
C CYS A 55 6.81 -2.95 -0.18
N LYS A 56 7.75 -3.47 -0.99
CA LYS A 56 8.35 -2.73 -2.09
C LYS A 56 7.36 -2.58 -3.24
N GLY A 57 7.35 -1.41 -3.87
CA GLY A 57 6.69 -1.20 -5.16
C GLY A 57 7.65 -1.35 -6.33
N THR A 58 7.14 -1.29 -7.56
CA THR A 58 7.98 -1.41 -8.77
C THR A 58 8.99 -0.27 -8.87
N SER A 59 10.18 -0.61 -9.36
CA SER A 59 11.36 0.27 -9.44
C SER A 59 11.22 1.39 -10.49
N GLY A 60 10.27 1.27 -11.42
CA GLY A 60 10.04 2.18 -12.55
C GLY A 60 8.70 2.93 -12.46
N PRO A 61 8.68 4.27 -12.31
CA PRO A 61 7.42 5.04 -12.28
C PRO A 61 6.63 5.00 -13.59
N ARG A 62 7.33 4.82 -14.73
CA ARG A 62 6.70 4.65 -16.05
C ARG A 62 6.04 3.28 -16.18
N ASP A 63 6.69 2.26 -15.63
CA ASP A 63 6.19 0.88 -15.62
C ASP A 63 4.94 0.80 -14.76
N VAL A 64 4.95 1.41 -13.57
CA VAL A 64 3.74 1.53 -12.72
C VAL A 64 2.58 2.16 -13.49
N ILE A 65 2.78 3.31 -14.16
CA ILE A 65 1.68 3.97 -14.89
C ILE A 65 1.19 3.10 -16.06
N ALA A 66 2.09 2.38 -16.73
CA ALA A 66 1.74 1.47 -17.82
C ALA A 66 0.96 0.25 -17.30
N ASP A 67 1.44 -0.42 -16.26
CA ASP A 67 0.81 -1.58 -15.61
C ASP A 67 -0.56 -1.23 -15.01
N LEU A 68 -0.69 0.00 -14.51
CA LEU A 68 -1.95 0.54 -14.01
C LEU A 68 -2.94 0.81 -15.13
N LYS A 69 -2.49 1.42 -16.24
CA LYS A 69 -3.31 1.69 -17.43
C LYS A 69 -3.75 0.43 -18.16
N LEU A 70 -2.96 -0.64 -18.10
CA LEU A 70 -3.30 -1.95 -18.65
C LEU A 70 -4.27 -2.74 -17.76
N GLY A 71 -4.71 -2.17 -16.63
CA GLY A 71 -5.85 -2.68 -15.88
C GLY A 71 -5.51 -3.67 -14.78
N VAL A 72 -4.46 -3.39 -13.99
CA VAL A 72 -4.05 -4.18 -12.81
C VAL A 72 -3.41 -5.51 -13.21
N GLY A 73 -2.26 -5.48 -13.90
CA GLY A 73 -1.39 -6.65 -14.13
C GLY A 73 -0.72 -7.20 -12.86
N MET A 74 -1.30 -6.96 -11.68
CA MET A 74 -0.79 -7.47 -10.41
C MET A 74 -1.01 -8.97 -10.39
N ASN A 75 0.06 -9.75 -10.48
CA ASN A 75 -0.04 -11.19 -10.34
C ASN A 75 -0.58 -11.50 -8.94
N SER A 76 -1.68 -12.27 -8.86
CA SER A 76 -2.27 -12.73 -7.61
C SER A 76 -1.26 -13.44 -6.70
N SER A 77 -0.16 -13.94 -7.27
CA SER A 77 0.98 -14.47 -6.55
C SER A 77 1.64 -13.46 -5.61
N GLN A 78 1.83 -12.18 -6.00
CA GLN A 78 2.51 -11.21 -5.14
C GLN A 78 1.73 -10.92 -3.85
N PHE A 79 0.40 -10.87 -3.93
CA PHE A 79 -0.45 -10.71 -2.75
C PHE A 79 -0.41 -11.92 -1.83
N SER A 80 -0.41 -13.11 -2.43
CA SER A 80 -0.36 -14.37 -1.69
C SER A 80 1.01 -14.54 -1.02
N ASP A 81 2.09 -14.20 -1.73
CA ASP A 81 3.45 -14.17 -1.23
C ASP A 81 3.65 -13.19 -0.07
N ALA A 82 3.05 -12.00 -0.19
CA ALA A 82 3.07 -10.99 0.87
C ALA A 82 2.33 -11.49 2.11
N ALA A 83 1.12 -12.05 1.94
CA ALA A 83 0.36 -12.61 3.06
C ALA A 83 1.12 -13.75 3.75
N MET A 84 1.70 -14.68 2.99
CA MET A 84 2.51 -15.78 3.54
C MET A 84 3.74 -15.29 4.28
N PHE A 85 4.42 -14.26 3.76
CA PHE A 85 5.56 -13.64 4.44
C PHE A 85 5.14 -13.01 5.78
N ILE A 86 4.04 -12.25 5.78
CA ILE A 86 3.52 -11.60 6.98
C ILE A 86 3.09 -12.64 8.02
N GLU A 87 2.29 -13.63 7.64
CA GLU A 87 1.85 -14.70 8.54
C GLU A 87 3.01 -15.53 9.08
N GLY A 88 4.02 -15.80 8.25
CA GLY A 88 5.22 -16.55 8.63
C GLY A 88 6.03 -15.84 9.71
N VAL A 89 6.28 -14.54 9.54
CA VAL A 89 7.04 -13.73 10.50
C VAL A 89 6.21 -13.40 11.74
N ASN A 90 4.90 -13.19 11.59
CA ASN A 90 4.01 -12.83 12.69
C ASN A 90 3.60 -14.02 13.57
N ARG A 91 3.87 -15.26 13.15
CA ARG A 91 3.44 -16.46 13.88
C ARG A 91 4.03 -16.48 15.31
N GLY A 92 3.15 -16.33 16.31
CA GLY A 92 3.53 -16.33 17.72
C GLY A 92 4.05 -14.99 18.24
N SER A 93 3.99 -13.92 17.45
CA SER A 93 4.30 -12.57 17.91
C SER A 93 3.14 -12.00 18.73
N ALA A 94 3.45 -11.39 19.86
CA ALA A 94 2.51 -10.57 20.63
C ALA A 94 2.54 -9.08 20.22
N ALA A 95 3.33 -8.73 19.21
CA ALA A 95 3.49 -7.34 18.76
C ALA A 95 2.23 -6.84 18.04
N SER A 96 1.97 -5.53 18.14
CA SER A 96 1.01 -4.87 17.26
C SER A 96 1.57 -4.84 15.84
N VAL A 97 0.81 -5.33 14.87
CA VAL A 97 1.27 -5.46 13.48
C VAL A 97 0.67 -4.37 12.60
N VAL A 98 1.51 -3.72 11.80
CA VAL A 98 1.10 -2.73 10.79
C VAL A 98 1.72 -3.09 9.43
N VAL A 99 1.00 -2.85 8.34
CA VAL A 99 1.53 -3.02 6.98
C VAL A 99 1.68 -1.66 6.30
N CYS A 100 2.77 -1.45 5.58
CA CYS A 100 2.98 -0.21 4.84
C CYS A 100 3.63 -0.45 3.49
N GLY A 101 3.53 0.54 2.61
CA GLY A 101 4.15 0.45 1.30
C GLY A 101 3.89 1.66 0.42
N HIS A 102 4.74 1.82 -0.58
CA HIS A 102 4.70 2.89 -1.55
C HIS A 102 4.28 2.36 -2.93
N SER A 103 3.54 3.16 -3.70
CA SER A 103 3.16 2.81 -5.08
C SER A 103 2.49 1.42 -5.13
N LEU A 104 2.98 0.49 -5.97
CA LEU A 104 2.53 -0.90 -5.99
C LEU A 104 2.61 -1.60 -4.62
N GLY A 105 3.65 -1.34 -3.83
CA GLY A 105 3.80 -1.88 -2.48
C GLY A 105 2.70 -1.42 -1.54
N GLY A 106 2.17 -0.21 -1.72
CA GLY A 106 1.01 0.28 -0.98
C GLY A 106 -0.31 -0.36 -1.43
N ALA A 107 -0.44 -0.75 -2.70
CA ALA A 107 -1.57 -1.55 -3.15
C ALA A 107 -1.56 -2.96 -2.50
N ILE A 108 -0.38 -3.57 -2.39
CA ILE A 108 -0.19 -4.82 -1.63
C ILE A 108 -0.59 -4.62 -0.17
N ALA A 109 -0.12 -3.53 0.47
CA ALA A 109 -0.46 -3.22 1.86
C ALA A 109 -1.97 -3.05 2.09
N GLN A 110 -2.68 -2.38 1.18
CA GLN A 110 -4.14 -2.25 1.23
C GLN A 110 -4.86 -3.60 1.17
N ILE A 111 -4.49 -4.45 0.20
CA ILE A 111 -5.13 -5.76 0.01
C ILE A 111 -4.85 -6.69 1.18
N VAL A 112 -3.57 -6.83 1.55
CA VAL A 112 -3.16 -7.75 2.61
C VAL A 112 -3.63 -7.24 3.97
N GLY A 113 -3.53 -5.94 4.23
CA GLY A 113 -4.08 -5.31 5.43
C GLY A 113 -5.59 -5.54 5.56
N ASN A 114 -6.36 -5.38 4.48
CA ASN A 114 -7.79 -5.67 4.49
C ASN A 114 -8.10 -7.17 4.73
N ARG A 115 -7.39 -8.06 4.04
CA ARG A 115 -7.56 -9.53 4.17
C ARG A 115 -7.23 -10.04 5.57
N LEU A 116 -6.09 -9.60 6.12
CA LEU A 116 -5.59 -10.03 7.42
C LEU A 116 -6.12 -9.18 8.60
N ARG A 117 -6.97 -8.19 8.32
CA ARG A 117 -7.49 -7.23 9.31
C ARG A 117 -6.38 -6.50 10.07
N LEU A 118 -5.31 -6.16 9.35
CA LEU A 118 -4.17 -5.42 9.88
C LEU A 118 -4.29 -3.95 9.52
N PRO A 119 -3.93 -3.04 10.45
CA PRO A 119 -3.81 -1.64 10.13
C PRO A 119 -2.76 -1.39 9.05
N PHE A 120 -2.97 -0.36 8.21
CA PHE A 120 -2.00 -0.02 7.18
C PHE A 120 -1.82 1.47 6.91
N ALA A 121 -0.61 1.84 6.46
CA ALA A 121 -0.27 3.16 5.94
C ALA A 121 0.29 3.03 4.52
N THR A 122 -0.29 3.74 3.56
CA THR A 122 0.19 3.71 2.18
C THR A 122 0.62 5.08 1.69
N PHE A 123 1.57 5.09 0.76
CA PHE A 123 2.19 6.29 0.23
C PHE A 123 2.09 6.29 -1.29
N ASN A 124 1.37 7.26 -1.87
CA ASN A 124 1.12 7.36 -3.32
C ASN A 124 0.67 6.03 -3.96
N ALA A 125 -0.03 5.19 -3.20
CA ALA A 125 -0.48 3.89 -3.68
C ALA A 125 -1.69 4.03 -4.58
N PRO A 126 -1.87 3.22 -5.63
CA PRO A 126 -3.13 3.19 -6.33
C PRO A 126 -4.21 2.59 -5.44
N GLY A 127 -5.43 3.07 -5.58
CA GLY A 127 -6.59 2.51 -4.91
C GLY A 127 -6.92 1.15 -5.51
N VAL A 128 -7.04 0.13 -4.66
CA VAL A 128 -7.34 -1.27 -5.04
C VAL A 128 -8.69 -1.78 -4.55
N ALA A 129 -9.44 -0.97 -3.80
CA ALA A 129 -10.78 -1.32 -3.39
C ALA A 129 -11.73 -1.46 -4.58
N ILE A 130 -12.67 -2.40 -4.44
CA ILE A 130 -13.77 -2.63 -5.39
C ILE A 130 -14.98 -1.78 -4.99
N MET A 131 -15.17 -1.55 -3.69
CA MET A 131 -16.20 -0.70 -3.09
C MET A 131 -15.58 0.05 -1.91
N SER A 132 -15.89 1.35 -1.77
CA SER A 132 -15.54 2.14 -0.59
C SER A 132 -16.78 2.85 -0.07
N ARG A 133 -16.91 2.92 1.26
CA ARG A 133 -17.97 3.69 1.93
C ARG A 133 -17.72 5.20 1.94
N ASN A 134 -16.58 5.67 1.43
CA ASN A 134 -16.31 7.10 1.29
C ASN A 134 -17.04 7.65 0.05
N VAL A 135 -18.09 8.46 0.27
CA VAL A 135 -18.95 9.04 -0.78
C VAL A 135 -18.15 9.79 -1.86
N GLY A 136 -17.07 10.49 -1.50
CA GLY A 136 -16.19 11.18 -2.46
C GLY A 136 -15.37 10.25 -3.37
N GLN A 137 -15.09 9.02 -2.92
CA GLN A 137 -14.35 8.02 -3.71
C GLN A 137 -15.26 7.27 -4.69
N MET A 138 -16.55 7.10 -4.36
CA MET A 138 -17.53 6.51 -5.30
C MET A 138 -17.73 7.39 -6.54
N ALA A 139 -17.73 8.71 -6.38
CA ALA A 139 -17.79 9.63 -7.52
C ALA A 139 -16.57 9.48 -8.44
N THR A 140 -15.38 9.30 -7.88
CA THR A 140 -14.14 9.06 -8.67
C THR A 140 -14.21 7.72 -9.40
N ALA A 141 -14.68 6.66 -8.74
CA ALA A 141 -14.85 5.32 -9.32
C ALA A 141 -15.84 5.29 -10.50
N ALA A 142 -16.91 6.08 -10.39
CA ALA A 142 -17.92 6.23 -11.44
C ALA A 142 -17.37 7.01 -12.64
N VAL A 143 -16.57 8.06 -12.40
CA VAL A 143 -15.95 8.88 -13.45
C VAL A 143 -14.87 8.12 -14.22
N THR A 144 -14.13 7.21 -13.58
CA THR A 144 -13.03 6.47 -14.23
C THR A 144 -13.42 5.07 -14.75
N GLY A 145 -14.68 4.63 -14.57
CA GLY A 145 -15.16 3.30 -14.99
C GLY A 145 -14.50 2.11 -14.27
N THR A 146 -13.62 2.37 -13.30
CA THR A 146 -12.73 1.37 -12.71
C THR A 146 -13.45 0.43 -11.74
N GLY A 147 -14.54 0.90 -11.12
CA GLY A 147 -15.39 0.06 -10.26
C GLY A 147 -16.06 -1.08 -11.03
N TYR A 148 -16.53 -0.80 -12.26
CA TYR A 148 -17.14 -1.80 -13.13
C TYR A 148 -16.13 -2.82 -13.66
N LEU A 149 -14.95 -2.36 -14.09
CA LEU A 149 -13.90 -3.24 -14.61
C LEU A 149 -13.43 -4.24 -13.53
N ARG A 150 -13.30 -3.79 -12.27
CA ARG A 150 -12.88 -4.65 -11.17
C ARG A 150 -13.98 -5.56 -10.65
N PHE A 151 -15.24 -5.12 -10.64
CA PHE A 151 -16.36 -6.03 -10.36
C PHE A 151 -16.41 -7.16 -11.39
N ALA A 152 -16.22 -6.86 -12.67
CA ALA A 152 -16.12 -7.87 -13.73
C ALA A 152 -14.90 -8.79 -13.55
N GLY A 153 -13.73 -8.23 -13.24
CA GLY A 153 -12.51 -9.00 -12.95
C GLY A 153 -12.65 -9.91 -11.73
N MET A 154 -13.32 -9.45 -10.67
CA MET A 154 -13.60 -10.24 -9.47
C MET A 154 -14.55 -11.40 -9.78
N LEU A 155 -15.62 -11.15 -10.55
CA LEU A 155 -16.50 -12.20 -11.04
C LEU A 155 -15.75 -13.23 -11.90
N ALA A 156 -14.89 -12.77 -12.81
CA ALA A 156 -14.06 -13.66 -13.64
C ALA A 156 -13.08 -14.48 -12.79
N SER A 157 -12.41 -13.86 -11.82
CA SER A 157 -11.49 -14.56 -10.89
C SER A 157 -12.22 -15.53 -9.96
N GLY A 158 -13.49 -15.27 -9.62
CA GLY A 158 -14.32 -16.16 -8.81
C GLY A 158 -14.62 -17.50 -9.49
N PHE A 159 -14.57 -17.56 -10.82
CA PHE A 159 -14.65 -18.83 -11.55
C PHE A 159 -13.36 -19.65 -11.47
N LEU A 160 -12.19 -19.00 -11.37
CA LEU A 160 -10.88 -19.66 -11.36
C LEU A 160 -10.39 -19.97 -9.93
N HIS A 161 -10.69 -19.10 -8.97
CA HIS A 161 -10.25 -19.17 -7.58
C HIS A 161 -11.40 -18.83 -6.61
N PRO A 162 -12.43 -19.70 -6.51
CA PRO A 162 -13.66 -19.39 -5.79
C PRO A 162 -13.46 -19.10 -4.30
N PHE A 163 -12.50 -19.78 -3.65
CA PHE A 163 -12.18 -19.54 -2.24
C PHE A 163 -11.50 -18.18 -2.01
N GLN A 164 -10.66 -17.72 -2.95
CA GLN A 164 -9.99 -16.42 -2.84
C GLN A 164 -10.98 -15.28 -3.11
N ALA A 165 -11.87 -15.45 -4.09
CA ALA A 165 -12.95 -14.50 -4.34
C ALA A 165 -13.94 -14.41 -3.17
N ALA A 166 -14.25 -15.53 -2.49
CA ALA A 166 -15.09 -15.52 -1.30
C ALA A 166 -14.44 -14.77 -0.13
N GLN A 167 -13.12 -14.94 0.08
CA GLN A 167 -12.37 -14.15 1.06
C GLN A 167 -12.37 -12.66 0.72
N ASP A 168 -12.21 -12.31 -0.56
CA ASP A 168 -12.24 -10.92 -1.03
C ASP A 168 -13.62 -10.28 -0.85
N VAL A 169 -14.70 -10.98 -1.20
CA VAL A 169 -16.08 -10.52 -0.97
C VAL A 169 -16.37 -10.35 0.53
N GLY A 170 -15.92 -11.28 1.37
CA GLY A 170 -16.06 -11.15 2.82
C GLY A 170 -15.30 -9.92 3.36
N ALA A 171 -14.10 -9.67 2.85
CA ALA A 171 -13.27 -8.53 3.23
C ALA A 171 -13.81 -7.18 2.72
N MET A 172 -14.75 -7.15 1.76
CA MET A 172 -15.41 -5.91 1.32
C MET A 172 -16.29 -5.26 2.41
N PHE A 173 -16.70 -6.01 3.44
CA PHE A 173 -17.59 -5.53 4.50
C PHE A 173 -16.88 -5.19 5.83
N HIS A 174 -15.54 -5.27 5.86
CA HIS A 174 -14.78 -4.99 7.07
C HIS A 174 -14.56 -3.49 7.30
N TRP A 175 -14.52 -3.08 8.57
CA TRP A 175 -14.02 -1.77 8.96
C TRP A 175 -12.50 -1.77 8.77
N VAL A 176 -12.02 -0.90 7.89
CA VAL A 176 -10.60 -0.84 7.54
C VAL A 176 -9.91 0.27 8.32
N THR A 177 -8.97 -0.10 9.19
CA THR A 177 -8.09 0.84 9.89
C THR A 177 -6.88 1.17 9.01
N GLY A 178 -7.10 2.00 7.99
CA GLY A 178 -6.05 2.30 7.00
C GLY A 178 -6.04 3.77 6.60
N VAL A 179 -4.84 4.30 6.37
CA VAL A 179 -4.63 5.66 5.86
C VAL A 179 -3.81 5.58 4.58
N ASN A 180 -4.27 6.29 3.55
CA ASN A 180 -3.60 6.40 2.26
C ASN A 180 -3.18 7.86 2.07
N LEU A 181 -1.87 8.10 2.16
CA LEU A 181 -1.28 9.41 1.99
C LEU A 181 -0.87 9.58 0.54
N ARG A 182 -1.34 10.66 -0.07
CA ARG A 182 -1.11 10.94 -1.48
C ARG A 182 -0.67 12.37 -1.67
N ILE A 183 0.35 12.58 -2.49
CA ILE A 183 0.69 13.92 -2.96
C ILE A 183 -0.35 14.36 -3.99
N ARG A 184 -0.94 15.55 -3.80
CA ARG A 184 -1.92 16.10 -4.73
C ARG A 184 -1.36 16.19 -6.14
N GLY A 185 -2.08 15.63 -7.11
CA GLY A 185 -1.66 15.58 -8.51
C GLY A 185 -0.68 14.44 -8.83
N ASP A 186 -0.46 13.51 -7.91
CA ASP A 186 0.13 12.21 -8.20
C ASP A 186 -0.86 11.34 -8.98
N VAL A 187 -0.47 10.89 -10.17
CA VAL A 187 -1.36 10.16 -11.10
C VAL A 187 -1.65 8.74 -10.65
N VAL A 188 -0.72 8.10 -9.92
CA VAL A 188 -0.87 6.73 -9.44
C VAL A 188 -1.83 6.69 -8.26
N GLY A 189 -1.61 7.53 -7.26
CA GLY A 189 -2.48 7.65 -6.09
C GLY A 189 -3.86 8.21 -6.42
N ALA A 190 -4.00 8.96 -7.51
CA ALA A 190 -5.29 9.42 -8.02
C ALA A 190 -6.16 8.27 -8.56
N TRP A 191 -5.56 7.13 -8.90
CA TRP A 191 -6.25 6.07 -9.59
C TRP A 191 -6.94 5.10 -8.64
N GLY A 192 -8.14 4.67 -9.02
CA GLY A 192 -8.91 3.65 -8.30
C GLY A 192 -9.50 4.11 -6.97
N VAL A 193 -10.17 3.19 -6.30
CA VAL A 193 -10.80 3.41 -5.00
C VAL A 193 -9.89 2.86 -3.92
N HIS A 194 -9.66 3.60 -2.83
CA HIS A 194 -8.78 3.14 -1.76
C HIS A 194 -9.56 2.49 -0.63
N TYR A 195 -8.94 1.52 0.04
CA TYR A 195 -9.44 1.04 1.33
C TYR A 195 -9.01 2.02 2.43
N GLY A 196 -9.93 2.45 3.31
CA GLY A 196 -9.62 3.39 4.39
C GLY A 196 -9.64 4.88 3.98
N LYS A 197 -9.11 5.75 4.84
CA LYS A 197 -9.11 7.21 4.64
C LYS A 197 -8.05 7.62 3.63
N VAL A 198 -8.35 8.61 2.80
CA VAL A 198 -7.36 9.25 1.90
C VAL A 198 -7.02 10.63 2.44
N VAL A 199 -5.74 10.94 2.49
CA VAL A 199 -5.20 12.22 2.92
C VAL A 199 -4.35 12.80 1.79
N ASP A 200 -4.75 13.97 1.30
CA ASP A 200 -4.04 14.69 0.24
C ASP A 200 -3.04 15.69 0.84
N LEU A 201 -1.76 15.49 0.51
CA LEU A 201 -0.65 16.36 0.92
C LEU A 201 -0.27 17.31 -0.21
N ALA A 202 0.21 18.50 0.13
CA ALA A 202 0.69 19.46 -0.87
C ALA A 202 2.06 19.04 -1.45
N PHE A 203 2.27 19.32 -2.74
CA PHE A 203 3.57 19.16 -3.39
C PHE A 203 4.37 20.47 -3.34
N ASP A 204 5.64 20.40 -2.97
CA ASP A 204 6.56 21.54 -2.88
C ASP A 204 7.35 21.81 -4.17
N GLY A 205 7.28 20.91 -5.15
CA GLY A 205 7.96 21.03 -6.44
C GLY A 205 7.12 21.69 -7.55
N ALA A 206 7.71 21.74 -8.75
CA ALA A 206 7.08 22.34 -9.92
C ALA A 206 5.74 21.66 -10.28
N ALA A 207 4.76 22.45 -10.74
CA ALA A 207 3.43 21.94 -11.07
C ALA A 207 3.42 20.86 -12.19
N THR A 208 4.47 20.84 -13.01
CA THR A 208 4.67 19.91 -14.13
C THR A 208 5.44 18.64 -13.76
N ASP A 209 6.00 18.55 -12.55
CA ASP A 209 6.83 17.43 -12.13
C ASP A 209 5.99 16.24 -11.65
N VAL A 210 5.33 15.58 -12.60
CA VAL A 210 4.48 14.41 -12.35
C VAL A 210 5.28 13.24 -11.77
N LEU A 211 6.53 13.05 -12.22
CA LEU A 211 7.38 11.95 -11.76
C LEU A 211 7.95 12.21 -10.36
N GLY A 212 8.32 13.45 -10.04
CA GLY A 212 8.79 13.83 -8.71
C GLY A 212 7.69 13.72 -7.65
N ARG A 213 6.43 14.01 -8.00
CA ARG A 213 5.27 13.80 -7.10
C ARG A 213 5.10 12.36 -6.64
N HIS A 214 5.49 11.41 -7.47
CA HIS A 214 5.36 9.99 -7.16
C HIS A 214 6.51 9.46 -6.31
N LYS A 215 7.60 10.22 -6.06
CA LYS A 215 8.76 9.68 -5.33
C LYS A 215 8.56 9.69 -3.82
N MET A 216 9.09 8.68 -3.14
CA MET A 216 9.13 8.65 -1.67
C MET A 216 9.90 9.83 -1.08
N ALA A 217 10.97 10.30 -1.72
CA ALA A 217 11.67 11.51 -1.28
C ALA A 217 10.74 12.75 -1.21
N ALA A 218 9.80 12.89 -2.16
CA ALA A 218 8.81 13.97 -2.11
C ALA A 218 7.77 13.73 -1.04
N MET A 219 7.32 12.48 -0.87
CA MET A 219 6.40 12.09 0.20
C MET A 219 6.98 12.40 1.58
N LEU A 220 8.21 11.95 1.86
CA LEU A 220 8.88 12.18 3.14
C LEU A 220 9.00 13.68 3.46
N ARG A 221 9.34 14.52 2.48
CA ARG A 221 9.35 15.98 2.66
C ARG A 221 7.96 16.54 2.98
N ALA A 222 6.93 16.08 2.27
CA ALA A 222 5.56 16.50 2.54
C ALA A 222 5.10 16.08 3.96
N LEU A 223 5.40 14.86 4.37
CA LEU A 223 5.10 14.35 5.71
C LEU A 223 5.80 15.17 6.81
N GLU A 224 7.07 15.49 6.60
CA GLU A 224 7.84 16.30 7.53
C GLU A 224 7.27 17.72 7.64
N ARG A 225 7.02 18.38 6.51
CA ARG A 225 6.43 19.72 6.46
C ARG A 225 5.07 19.80 7.15
N ASP A 226 4.23 18.78 6.93
CA ASP A 226 2.84 18.78 7.41
C ASP A 226 2.70 18.16 8.82
N GLY A 227 3.82 17.89 9.52
CA GLY A 227 3.81 17.51 10.93
C GLY A 227 3.56 16.03 11.23
N TYR A 228 3.65 15.14 10.24
CA TYR A 228 3.37 13.70 10.38
C TYR A 228 4.43 12.91 11.17
N ARG A 229 5.49 13.57 11.65
CA ARG A 229 6.46 12.98 12.61
C ARG A 229 5.83 12.69 13.98
N GLY A 230 4.81 13.45 14.37
CA GLY A 230 4.13 13.29 15.66
C GLY A 230 2.81 12.52 15.61
N LEU A 231 2.31 12.19 14.42
CA LEU A 231 0.98 11.60 14.24
C LEU A 231 1.07 10.09 14.12
N SER A 232 0.32 9.38 14.95
CA SER A 232 0.15 7.93 14.85
C SER A 232 -0.85 7.57 13.76
N LEU A 233 -0.93 6.27 13.43
CA LEU A 233 -1.94 5.78 12.50
C LEU A 233 -3.37 6.03 13.01
N ALA A 234 -3.58 5.89 14.32
CA ALA A 234 -4.89 6.11 14.93
C ALA A 234 -5.33 7.58 14.79
N ASP A 235 -4.40 8.52 14.98
CA ASP A 235 -4.70 9.96 14.83
C ASP A 235 -5.02 10.33 13.39
N ALA A 236 -4.37 9.66 12.42
CA ALA A 236 -4.56 9.94 11.01
C ALA A 236 -5.83 9.27 10.41
N ALA A 237 -6.32 8.19 11.03
CA ALA A 237 -7.45 7.38 10.56
C ALA A 237 -8.85 7.93 10.96
N VAL A 238 -8.92 8.83 11.93
CA VAL A 238 -10.13 9.56 12.36
C VAL A 238 -10.37 10.77 11.46
#